data_AF-A0A7J9NEU8-F1
#
_entry.id   AF-A0A7J9NEU8-F1
#
_cell.length_a   1.000
_cell.length_b   1.000
_cell.length_c   1.000
_cell.angle_alpha   90.00
_cell.angle_beta   90.00
_cell.angle_gamma   90.00
#
_symmetry.space_group_name_H-M   'P 1'
#
loop_
_entity.id
_entity.type
_entity.pdbx_description
1 polymer ?
#
loop_
_entity_poly.entity_id
_entity_poly.type
_entity_poly.pdbx_seq_one_letter_code
_entity_poly.pdbx_strand_id
1 'polypeptide(L)'
;MKGSTSSGTYIFSRPKYNSTYSLLRVEPDGNLKSYTFNENVDWGAWETTFKLLDGDDHESLCNLPKKCCSLGICDDNQCVACPKPKGLTGWSQSCAPPALLPCKSAGNVGYYKVVGVEHFTSKYTEGDGPMKLNDCRVKCSNDCGCQGSSTGRNPPNVCWFLSLVLWLR
;
A
#
# COMPACT_ATOMS: atom_id res chain seq x y z
N MET A 1 27.76 -3.73 11.30
CA MET A 1 28.08 -2.41 10.71
C MET A 1 26.80 -1.59 10.71
N LYS A 2 26.80 -0.46 11.43
CA LYS A 2 25.65 0.45 11.57
C LYS A 2 25.53 1.25 10.26
N GLY A 3 24.53 0.95 9.45
CA GLY A 3 24.12 1.85 8.36
C GLY A 3 23.17 2.88 8.94
N SER A 4 23.60 4.13 9.04
CA SER A 4 22.67 5.24 9.26
C SER A 4 21.74 5.29 8.04
N THR A 5 20.43 5.20 8.25
CA THR A 5 19.46 5.65 7.27
C THR A 5 19.68 7.15 7.09
N SER A 6 20.47 7.50 6.07
CA SER A 6 20.47 8.84 5.52
C SER A 6 19.04 9.11 5.08
N SER A 7 18.28 9.85 5.89
CA SER A 7 17.11 10.57 5.43
C SER A 7 17.61 11.72 4.53
N GLY A 8 18.21 11.33 3.40
CA GLY A 8 18.55 12.23 2.33
C GLY A 8 17.27 12.68 1.65
N THR A 9 17.19 13.96 1.31
CA THR A 9 16.07 14.51 0.54
C THR A 9 15.98 13.76 -0.79
N TYR A 10 14.96 12.91 -0.96
CA TYR A 10 14.73 12.20 -2.21
C TYR A 10 14.09 13.15 -3.21
N ILE A 11 14.82 13.49 -4.28
CA ILE A 11 14.30 14.35 -5.34
C ILE A 11 13.44 13.49 -6.27
N PHE A 12 12.13 13.57 -6.11
CA PHE A 12 11.16 12.80 -6.92
C PHE A 12 11.24 13.17 -8.41
N SER A 13 11.21 14.46 -8.73
CA SER A 13 11.31 14.92 -10.10
C SER A 13 11.94 16.31 -10.14
N ARG A 14 12.42 16.67 -11.34
CA ARG A 14 12.77 18.04 -11.67
C ARG A 14 11.84 18.51 -12.79
N PRO A 15 11.40 19.78 -12.77
CA PRO A 15 10.70 20.35 -13.91
C PRO A 15 11.48 20.09 -15.19
N LYS A 16 10.81 19.53 -16.21
CA LYS A 16 11.38 19.53 -17.58
C LYS A 16 11.26 20.94 -18.16
N TYR A 17 12.08 21.26 -19.17
CA TYR A 17 12.06 22.55 -19.87
C TYR A 17 12.43 23.75 -18.98
N ASN A 18 12.50 24.95 -19.56
CA ASN A 18 12.56 26.21 -18.82
C ASN A 18 11.16 26.58 -18.27
N SER A 19 10.49 25.61 -17.65
CA SER A 19 9.05 25.70 -17.37
C SER A 19 8.78 26.59 -16.16
N THR A 20 8.01 27.66 -16.39
CA THR A 20 7.54 28.55 -15.33
C THR A 20 6.45 27.89 -14.45
N TYR A 21 5.72 26.91 -15.01
CA TYR A 21 4.61 26.24 -14.32
C TYR A 21 4.82 24.73 -14.24
N SER A 22 4.79 24.21 -13.01
CA SER A 22 4.77 22.78 -12.71
C SER A 22 3.77 22.50 -11.60
N LEU A 23 3.07 21.35 -11.67
CA LEU A 23 2.14 20.90 -10.64
C LEU A 23 2.50 19.50 -10.18
N LEU A 24 2.59 19.31 -8.87
CA LEU A 24 2.64 18.00 -8.23
C LEU A 24 1.28 17.72 -7.61
N ARG A 25 0.60 16.64 -8.02
CA ARG A 25 -0.72 16.30 -7.49
C ARG A 25 -0.93 14.79 -7.37
N VAL A 26 -1.74 14.40 -6.39
CA VAL A 26 -2.25 13.03 -6.26
C VAL A 26 -3.48 12.89 -7.16
N GLU A 27 -3.44 11.92 -8.04
CA GLU A 27 -4.49 11.67 -9.03
C GLU A 27 -5.60 10.73 -8.51
N PRO A 28 -6.76 10.67 -9.19
CA PRO A 28 -7.82 9.72 -8.84
C PRO A 28 -7.41 8.24 -8.86
N ASP A 29 -6.33 7.90 -9.59
CA ASP A 29 -5.74 6.56 -9.59
C ASP A 29 -4.86 6.28 -8.35
N GLY A 30 -4.70 7.26 -7.46
CA GLY A 30 -3.90 7.19 -6.25
C GLY A 30 -2.40 7.45 -6.47
N ASN A 31 -1.99 7.75 -7.70
CA ASN A 31 -0.59 7.98 -8.03
C ASN A 31 -0.21 9.45 -7.83
N LEU A 32 1.03 9.68 -7.40
CA LEU A 32 1.62 11.02 -7.31
C LEU A 32 2.26 11.37 -8.66
N LYS A 33 1.72 12.36 -9.36
CA LYS A 33 2.20 12.76 -10.69
C LYS A 33 2.67 14.21 -10.70
N SER A 34 3.75 14.45 -11.44
CA SER A 34 4.19 15.79 -11.79
C SER A 34 3.76 16.12 -13.21
N TYR A 35 3.29 17.35 -13.39
CA TYR A 35 2.90 17.91 -14.67
C TYR A 35 3.74 19.14 -14.94
N THR A 36 4.17 19.31 -16.18
CA THR A 36 4.94 20.47 -16.62
C THR A 36 4.23 21.13 -17.79
N PHE A 37 4.10 22.46 -17.74
CA PHE A 37 3.54 23.23 -18.82
C PHE A 37 4.60 23.51 -19.89
N ASN A 38 4.27 23.23 -21.15
CA ASN A 38 5.06 23.59 -22.32
C ASN A 38 4.36 24.73 -23.06
N GLU A 39 4.98 25.91 -23.03
CA GLU A 39 4.48 27.12 -23.70
C GLU A 39 4.61 27.10 -25.23
N ASN A 40 5.38 26.15 -25.78
CA ASN A 40 5.67 26.08 -27.22
C ASN A 40 4.65 25.26 -28.01
N VAL A 41 3.56 24.80 -27.38
CA VAL A 41 2.53 23.99 -28.03
C VAL A 41 1.14 24.57 -27.79
N ASP A 42 0.34 24.64 -28.86
CA ASP A 42 -1.00 25.22 -28.81
C ASP A 42 -2.06 24.26 -28.22
N TRP A 43 -1.78 22.95 -28.21
CA TRP A 43 -2.66 21.93 -27.64
C TRP A 43 -1.84 20.89 -26.87
N GLY A 44 -2.44 20.33 -25.80
CA GLY A 44 -1.75 19.35 -24.95
C GLY A 44 -0.59 19.94 -24.15
N ALA A 45 -0.63 21.24 -23.84
CA ALA A 45 0.46 21.96 -23.18
C ALA A 45 0.86 21.41 -21.79
N TRP A 46 -0.02 20.64 -21.14
CA TRP A 46 0.31 19.93 -19.90
C TRP A 46 0.78 18.51 -20.19
N GLU A 47 2.05 18.25 -19.93
CA GLU A 47 2.64 16.91 -20.05
C GLU A 47 2.83 16.29 -18.66
N THR A 48 2.54 15.00 -18.50
CA THR A 48 2.97 14.23 -17.31
C THR A 48 4.44 13.90 -17.43
N THR A 49 5.27 14.52 -16.59
CA THR A 49 6.72 14.37 -16.65
C THR A 49 7.28 13.42 -15.60
N PHE A 50 6.47 13.04 -14.62
CA PHE A 50 6.84 12.09 -13.58
C PHE A 50 5.60 11.37 -13.03
N LYS A 51 5.77 10.09 -12.67
CA LYS A 51 4.79 9.27 -11.94
C LYS A 51 5.56 8.49 -10.88
N LEU A 52 5.18 8.62 -9.62
CA LEU A 52 5.89 7.91 -8.55
C LEU A 52 5.68 6.40 -8.64
N LEU A 53 4.43 5.97 -8.85
CA LEU A 53 4.03 4.57 -8.88
C LEU A 53 3.80 4.17 -10.33
N ASP A 54 4.87 4.01 -11.11
CA ASP A 54 4.80 3.64 -12.53
C ASP A 54 5.03 2.15 -12.76
N GLY A 55 5.65 1.45 -11.81
CA GLY A 55 6.02 0.04 -11.94
C GLY A 55 7.37 -0.18 -12.61
N ASP A 56 8.03 0.89 -13.07
CA ASP A 56 9.21 0.82 -13.93
C ASP A 56 10.36 1.65 -13.33
N ASP A 57 10.33 2.98 -13.51
CA ASP A 57 11.47 3.86 -13.21
C ASP A 57 11.59 4.25 -11.73
N HIS A 58 10.49 4.19 -10.99
CA HIS A 58 10.44 4.71 -9.62
C HIS A 58 10.00 3.64 -8.61
N GLU A 59 8.71 3.58 -8.31
CA GLU A 59 8.16 2.66 -7.32
C GLU A 59 7.22 1.65 -7.98
N SER A 60 7.19 0.45 -7.42
CA SER A 60 6.29 -0.62 -7.88
C SER A 60 4.82 -0.19 -7.78
N LEU A 61 4.03 -0.58 -8.78
CA LEU A 61 2.56 -0.49 -8.75
C LEU A 61 1.96 -1.28 -7.58
N CYS A 62 2.68 -2.26 -7.03
CA CYS A 62 2.24 -3.02 -5.86
C CYS A 62 2.19 -2.19 -4.58
N ASN A 63 2.83 -1.01 -4.55
CA ASN A 63 2.69 -0.07 -3.44
C ASN A 63 1.35 0.72 -3.50
N LEU A 64 0.58 0.63 -4.59
CA LEU A 64 -0.76 1.24 -4.69
C LEU A 64 -1.78 0.39 -3.91
N PRO A 65 -2.46 0.93 -2.88
CA PRO A 65 -3.36 0.16 -2.01
C PRO A 65 -4.52 -0.55 -2.74
N LYS A 66 -4.93 -0.02 -3.90
CA LYS A 66 -6.08 -0.53 -4.67
C LYS A 66 -5.69 -1.24 -5.96
N LYS A 67 -4.38 -1.41 -6.24
CA LYS A 67 -3.90 -2.04 -7.49
C LYS A 67 -4.51 -3.42 -7.72
N CYS A 68 -4.55 -4.25 -6.67
CA CYS A 68 -5.12 -5.60 -6.71
C CYS A 68 -6.39 -5.74 -5.87
N CYS A 69 -7.22 -4.70 -5.85
CA CYS A 69 -8.39 -4.58 -4.98
C CYS A 69 -8.00 -4.53 -3.49
N SER A 70 -8.91 -4.82 -2.57
CA SER A 70 -8.70 -4.64 -1.13
C SER A 70 -7.88 -5.75 -0.44
N LEU A 71 -7.74 -6.92 -1.07
CA LEU A 71 -7.04 -8.07 -0.47
C LEU A 71 -6.13 -8.83 -1.46
N GLY A 72 -6.06 -8.41 -2.72
CA GLY A 72 -5.26 -9.14 -3.71
C GLY A 72 -3.76 -9.03 -3.43
N ILE A 73 -3.04 -10.10 -3.75
CA ILE A 73 -1.59 -10.15 -3.72
C ILE A 73 -1.06 -9.58 -5.03
N CYS A 74 -0.16 -8.61 -4.91
CA CYS A 74 0.57 -8.04 -6.02
C CYS A 74 2.00 -8.57 -6.02
N ASP A 75 2.44 -9.04 -7.18
CA ASP A 75 3.82 -9.48 -7.43
C ASP A 75 4.22 -9.04 -8.83
N ASP A 76 5.44 -8.53 -8.98
CA ASP A 76 5.96 -7.99 -10.26
C ASP A 76 4.98 -7.05 -10.98
N ASN A 77 4.37 -6.11 -10.24
CA ASN A 77 3.35 -5.16 -10.72
C ASN A 77 2.04 -5.80 -11.24
N GLN A 78 1.87 -7.10 -11.05
CA GLN A 78 0.72 -7.89 -11.49
C GLN A 78 -0.09 -8.43 -10.31
N CYS A 79 -1.39 -8.60 -10.52
CA CYS A 79 -2.27 -9.17 -9.52
C CYS A 79 -2.34 -10.69 -9.71
N VAL A 80 -1.67 -11.42 -8.81
CA VAL A 80 -1.40 -12.86 -9.01
C VAL A 80 -2.36 -13.75 -8.25
N ALA A 81 -2.81 -13.34 -7.07
CA ALA A 81 -3.64 -14.18 -6.23
C ALA A 81 -4.62 -13.42 -5.33
N CYS A 82 -5.67 -14.14 -4.92
CA CYS A 82 -6.61 -13.74 -3.89
C CYS A 82 -6.50 -14.69 -2.69
N PRO A 83 -6.15 -14.17 -1.50
CA PRO A 83 -6.21 -14.93 -0.27
C PRO A 83 -7.64 -15.36 0.08
N LYS A 84 -7.83 -16.64 0.38
CA LYS A 84 -9.09 -17.22 0.87
C LYS A 84 -8.82 -18.16 2.05
N PRO A 85 -9.85 -18.52 2.84
CA PRO A 85 -9.68 -19.46 3.95
C PRO A 85 -9.11 -20.83 3.54
N LYS A 86 -9.36 -21.26 2.30
CA LYS A 86 -8.84 -22.52 1.73
C LYS A 86 -7.45 -22.38 1.08
N GLY A 87 -6.80 -21.23 1.21
CA GLY A 87 -5.52 -20.92 0.58
C GLY A 87 -5.62 -19.84 -0.50
N LEU A 88 -4.58 -19.73 -1.32
CA LEU A 88 -4.52 -18.76 -2.42
C LEU A 88 -5.31 -19.28 -3.63
N THR A 89 -6.08 -18.40 -4.24
CA THR A 89 -6.80 -18.65 -5.50
C THR A 89 -6.37 -17.64 -6.56
N GLY A 90 -6.63 -17.92 -7.84
CA GLY A 90 -6.35 -16.97 -8.91
C GLY A 90 -7.00 -15.62 -8.67
N TRP A 91 -6.31 -14.54 -9.05
CA TRP A 91 -6.82 -13.19 -8.86
C TRP A 91 -8.09 -12.92 -9.71
N SER A 92 -8.97 -12.06 -9.19
CA SER A 92 -10.16 -11.57 -9.89
C SER A 92 -10.50 -10.16 -9.41
N GLN A 93 -11.30 -9.40 -10.19
CA GLN A 93 -11.74 -8.06 -9.79
C GLN A 93 -12.62 -8.04 -8.52
N SER A 94 -13.20 -9.19 -8.15
CA SER A 94 -13.97 -9.38 -6.91
C SER A 94 -13.10 -9.76 -5.71
N CYS A 95 -11.78 -9.54 -5.77
CA CYS A 95 -10.86 -9.88 -4.69
C CYS A 95 -11.08 -8.99 -3.46
N ALA A 96 -11.93 -9.44 -2.54
CA ALA A 96 -12.32 -8.71 -1.36
C ALA A 96 -12.18 -9.57 -0.10
N PRO A 97 -11.92 -8.96 1.07
CA PRO A 97 -12.02 -9.66 2.33
C PRO A 97 -13.45 -10.17 2.52
N PRO A 98 -13.64 -11.34 3.17
CA PRO A 98 -14.97 -11.80 3.56
C PRO A 98 -15.69 -10.73 4.39
N ALA A 99 -17.00 -10.60 4.20
CA ALA A 99 -17.81 -9.71 5.03
C ALA A 99 -17.63 -10.08 6.51
N LEU A 100 -17.10 -9.13 7.29
CA LEU A 100 -16.93 -9.32 8.72
C LEU A 100 -18.30 -9.24 9.40
N LEU A 101 -18.54 -10.14 10.34
CA LEU A 101 -19.72 -10.06 11.22
C LEU A 101 -19.62 -8.80 12.09
N PRO A 102 -20.76 -8.22 12.53
CA PRO A 102 -20.76 -7.11 13.48
C PRO A 102 -19.89 -7.45 14.68
N CYS A 103 -19.02 -6.52 15.07
CA CYS A 103 -18.07 -6.70 16.17
C CYS A 103 -18.82 -6.99 17.48
N LYS A 104 -19.01 -8.28 17.77
CA LYS A 104 -19.46 -8.76 19.07
C LYS A 104 -18.21 -9.11 19.85
N SER A 105 -18.02 -8.40 20.96
CA SER A 105 -16.92 -8.57 21.91
C SER A 105 -16.56 -10.06 22.06
N ALA A 106 -15.34 -10.41 21.66
CA ALA A 106 -14.74 -11.74 21.85
C ALA A 106 -15.38 -12.95 21.11
N GLY A 107 -15.97 -12.75 19.94
CA GLY A 107 -16.29 -13.86 19.02
C GLY A 107 -15.03 -14.45 18.38
N ASN A 108 -14.97 -15.78 18.19
CA ASN A 108 -13.88 -16.51 17.51
C ASN A 108 -13.70 -15.99 16.06
N VAL A 109 -12.92 -14.92 15.87
CA VAL A 109 -12.54 -14.45 14.53
C VAL A 109 -11.55 -15.47 13.95
N GLY A 110 -11.95 -16.12 12.87
CA GLY A 110 -11.11 -17.05 12.13
C GLY A 110 -10.07 -16.29 11.32
N TYR A 111 -8.80 -16.46 11.65
CA TYR A 111 -7.68 -15.96 10.85
C TYR A 111 -7.17 -17.09 9.97
N TYR A 112 -6.83 -16.79 8.71
CA TYR A 112 -6.05 -17.67 7.86
C TYR A 112 -4.68 -17.03 7.61
N LYS A 113 -3.63 -17.85 7.61
CA LYS A 113 -2.26 -17.38 7.46
C LYS A 113 -1.92 -17.22 5.99
N VAL A 114 -1.43 -16.05 5.61
CA VAL A 114 -0.78 -15.81 4.32
C VAL A 114 0.72 -15.66 4.57
N VAL A 115 1.56 -16.34 3.80
CA VAL A 115 3.02 -16.36 3.99
C VAL A 115 3.70 -15.71 2.79
N GLY A 116 4.81 -15.02 3.02
CA GLY A 116 5.60 -14.41 1.95
C GLY A 116 4.98 -13.13 1.38
N VAL A 117 4.08 -12.49 2.12
CA VAL A 117 3.46 -11.22 1.72
C VAL A 117 3.87 -10.11 2.68
N GLU A 118 3.96 -8.91 2.15
CA GLU A 118 4.21 -7.68 2.91
C GLU A 118 3.06 -6.71 2.66
N HIS A 119 2.63 -6.00 3.70
CA HIS A 119 1.59 -4.98 3.56
C HIS A 119 2.22 -3.65 3.11
N PHE A 120 1.62 -2.95 2.14
CA PHE A 120 2.21 -1.73 1.56
C PHE A 120 2.54 -0.63 2.61
N THR A 121 1.82 -0.57 3.74
CA THR A 121 2.09 0.43 4.79
C THR A 121 3.34 0.14 5.61
N SER A 122 3.91 -1.07 5.56
CA SER A 122 5.10 -1.43 6.34
C SER A 122 6.29 -0.52 6.01
N LYS A 123 6.36 -0.03 4.77
CA LYS A 123 7.40 0.89 4.28
C LYS A 123 7.24 2.32 4.81
N TYR A 124 6.03 2.70 5.23
CA TYR A 124 5.67 4.08 5.55
C TYR A 124 5.27 4.29 7.01
N THR A 125 5.04 3.22 7.76
CA THR A 125 4.59 3.26 9.15
C THR A 125 5.53 2.42 10.01
N GLU A 126 5.89 2.93 11.18
CA GLU A 126 6.83 2.26 12.08
C GLU A 126 6.25 0.97 12.69
N GLY A 127 4.91 0.84 12.70
CA GLY A 127 4.21 -0.29 13.32
C GLY A 127 4.29 -0.27 14.85
N ASP A 128 3.60 -1.20 15.49
CA ASP A 128 3.57 -1.34 16.94
C ASP A 128 4.47 -2.49 17.40
N GLY A 129 5.22 -2.31 18.49
CA GLY A 129 6.01 -3.39 19.10
C GLY A 129 7.50 -3.08 19.14
N PRO A 130 8.31 -4.03 19.65
CA PRO A 130 8.29 -5.46 19.32
C PRO A 130 7.31 -6.33 20.13
N MET A 131 6.60 -7.25 19.47
CA MET A 131 5.67 -8.23 20.07
C MET A 131 5.54 -9.53 19.24
N LYS A 132 5.09 -10.63 19.85
CA LYS A 132 4.89 -11.89 19.10
C LYS A 132 3.65 -11.80 18.21
N LEU A 133 3.62 -12.60 17.14
CA LEU A 133 2.47 -12.68 16.22
C LEU A 133 1.15 -12.96 16.94
N ASN A 134 1.16 -13.78 18.00
CA ASN A 134 -0.05 -14.08 18.76
C ASN A 134 -0.56 -12.86 19.53
N ASP A 135 0.33 -12.04 20.10
CA ASP A 135 -0.04 -10.82 20.83
C ASP A 135 -0.58 -9.77 19.85
N CYS A 136 0.06 -9.66 18.68
CA CYS A 136 -0.39 -8.84 17.56
C CYS A 136 -1.78 -9.27 17.06
N ARG A 137 -2.04 -10.58 16.96
CA ARG A 137 -3.36 -11.13 16.62
C ARG A 137 -4.40 -10.81 17.69
N VAL A 138 -4.10 -11.00 18.98
CA VAL A 138 -5.03 -10.68 20.07
C VAL A 138 -5.37 -9.19 20.08
N LYS A 139 -4.38 -8.33 19.86
CA LYS A 139 -4.60 -6.88 19.75
C LYS A 139 -5.52 -6.54 18.57
N CYS A 140 -5.30 -7.15 17.40
CA CYS A 140 -6.19 -7.01 16.25
C CYS A 140 -7.62 -7.53 16.54
N SER A 141 -7.77 -8.69 17.18
CA SER A 141 -9.08 -9.24 17.53
C SER A 141 -9.90 -8.33 18.46
N ASN A 142 -9.22 -7.51 19.27
CA ASN A 142 -9.85 -6.56 20.18
C ASN A 142 -10.18 -5.22 19.51
N ASP A 143 -9.68 -4.96 18.29
CA ASP A 143 -9.97 -3.77 17.50
C ASP A 143 -10.96 -4.12 16.39
N CYS A 144 -12.20 -3.62 16.52
CA CYS A 144 -13.26 -3.83 15.54
C CYS A 144 -12.93 -3.29 14.14
N GLY A 145 -11.98 -2.36 14.00
CA GLY A 145 -11.51 -1.84 12.72
C GLY A 145 -10.44 -2.71 12.05
N CYS A 146 -9.88 -3.68 12.79
CA CYS A 146 -8.77 -4.50 12.32
C CYS A 146 -9.28 -5.73 11.55
N GLN A 147 -8.85 -5.83 10.28
CA GLN A 147 -9.19 -6.94 9.40
C GLN A 147 -8.08 -7.99 9.29
N GLY A 148 -6.88 -7.64 9.75
CA GLY A 148 -5.72 -8.51 9.69
C GLY A 148 -4.52 -7.87 10.36
N SER A 149 -3.53 -8.69 10.66
CA SER A 149 -2.26 -8.21 11.18
C SER A 149 -1.10 -8.94 10.52
N SER A 150 0.01 -8.23 10.36
CA SER A 150 1.24 -8.78 9.81
C SER A 150 2.41 -8.44 10.72
N THR A 151 3.31 -9.40 10.90
CA THR A 151 4.60 -9.15 11.52
C THR A 151 5.68 -9.08 10.45
N GLY A 152 6.46 -8.01 10.46
CA GLY A 152 7.54 -7.80 9.51
C GLY A 152 8.77 -8.63 9.85
N ARG A 153 9.60 -8.85 8.82
CA ARG A 153 10.88 -9.53 8.97
C ARG A 153 11.97 -8.60 9.51
N ASN A 154 11.86 -7.31 9.20
CA ASN A 154 12.78 -6.27 9.61
C ASN A 154 12.03 -4.92 9.78
N PRO A 155 11.92 -4.35 10.99
CA PRO A 155 12.38 -4.92 12.25
C PRO A 155 11.56 -6.17 12.61
N PRO A 156 12.19 -7.22 13.18
CA PRO A 156 11.47 -8.42 13.60
C PRO A 156 10.50 -8.09 14.74
N ASN A 157 9.37 -8.78 14.76
CA ASN A 157 8.34 -8.66 15.81
C ASN A 157 7.60 -7.31 15.81
N VAL A 158 7.72 -6.47 14.78
CA VAL A 158 6.86 -5.30 14.65
C VAL A 158 5.53 -5.70 14.03
N CYS A 159 4.43 -5.22 14.60
CA CYS A 159 3.05 -5.53 14.21
C CYS A 159 2.46 -4.36 13.40
N TRP A 160 1.93 -4.67 12.23
CA TRP A 160 1.13 -3.75 11.43
C TRP A 160 -0.29 -4.25 11.31
N PHE A 161 -1.25 -3.33 11.37
CA PHE A 161 -2.67 -3.65 11.24
C PHE A 161 -3.18 -3.30 9.84
N LEU A 162 -3.90 -4.23 9.24
CA LEU A 162 -4.76 -3.96 8.10
C LEU A 162 -6.07 -3.41 8.62
N SER A 163 -6.18 -2.09 8.70
CA SER A 163 -7.44 -1.43 9.02
C SER A 163 -8.28 -1.25 7.76
N LEU A 164 -9.61 -1.30 7.90
CA LEU A 164 -10.48 -0.60 6.97
C LEU A 164 -10.15 0.88 7.15
N VAL A 165 -9.22 1.42 6.35
CA VAL A 165 -9.26 2.85 6.08
C VAL A 165 -10.54 3.04 5.27
N LEU A 166 -11.66 3.14 5.99
CA LEU A 166 -12.88 3.77 5.53
C LEU A 166 -12.45 5.18 5.18
N TRP A 167 -12.04 5.37 3.91
CA TRP A 167 -12.18 6.66 3.28
C TRP A 167 -13.67 6.96 3.36
N LEU A 168 -14.05 7.70 4.41
CA LEU A 168 -15.35 8.36 4.48
C LEU A 168 -15.50 9.11 3.15
N ARG A 169 -16.50 8.71 2.38
CA ARG A 169 -17.01 9.55 1.30
C ARG A 169 -17.69 10.77 1.91
#